data_AF-A0A078JBQ9-F1
#
_entry.id   AF-A0A078JBQ9-F1
#
_cell.length_a   1.000
_cell.length_b   1.000
_cell.length_c   1.000
_cell.angle_alpha   90.00
_cell.angle_beta   90.00
_cell.angle_gamma   90.00
#
_symmetry.space_group_name_H-M   'P 1'
#
loop_
_entity.id
_entity.type
_entity.pdbx_description
1 polymer ?
#
loop_
_entity_poly.entity_id
_entity_poly.type
_entity_poly.pdbx_seq_one_letter_code
_entity_poly.pdbx_strand_id
1 'polypeptide(L)'
;MAGVEYDVISFWKQNCTKFPILSRIAKDVLAMQVSSVASESAFSTGGRIISPSRSCLTHFMIEVLMCTEQWLKQDISCESRVLTNAEIIEDIEEQEKIKRGMSSIL
;
A
#
# COMPACT_ATOMS: atom_id res chain seq x y z
N MET A 1 6.70 28.24 14.55
CA MET A 1 6.11 28.10 13.19
C MET A 1 5.88 26.63 12.96
N ALA A 2 4.65 26.14 13.17
CA ALA A 2 4.32 24.76 12.85
C ALA A 2 4.19 24.67 11.32
N GLY A 3 5.03 23.86 10.68
CA GLY A 3 4.88 23.56 9.26
C GLY A 3 3.51 22.92 9.04
N VAL A 4 2.78 23.39 8.03
CA VAL A 4 1.51 22.77 7.64
C VAL A 4 1.83 21.34 7.19
N GLU A 5 1.18 20.36 7.81
CA GLU A 5 1.32 18.95 7.45
C GLU A 5 0.86 18.79 5.99
N TYR A 6 1.80 18.51 5.09
CA TYR A 6 1.52 18.36 3.67
C TYR A 6 1.38 16.88 3.34
N ASP A 7 0.14 16.45 3.09
CA ASP A 7 -0.15 15.09 2.65
C ASP A 7 0.16 14.93 1.15
N VAL A 8 1.38 14.47 0.88
CA VAL A 8 1.86 14.16 -0.48
C VAL A 8 1.00 13.09 -1.17
N ILE A 9 0.41 12.16 -0.42
CA ILE A 9 -0.43 11.09 -1.00
C ILE A 9 -1.77 11.69 -1.46
N SER A 10 -2.37 12.55 -0.64
CA SER A 10 -3.59 13.29 -1.03
C SER A 10 -3.37 14.18 -2.24
N PHE A 11 -2.21 14.82 -2.38
CA PHE A 11 -1.87 15.59 -3.57
C PHE A 11 -1.89 14.73 -4.84
N TRP A 12 -1.21 13.58 -4.83
CA TRP A 12 -1.18 12.68 -5.99
C TRP A 12 -2.53 12.06 -6.28
N LYS A 13 -3.36 11.84 -5.25
CA LYS A 13 -4.74 11.37 -5.40
C LYS A 13 -5.63 12.40 -6.10
N GLN A 14 -5.45 13.69 -5.82
CA GLN A 14 -6.22 14.75 -6.48
C GLN A 14 -5.74 15.03 -7.91
N ASN A 15 -4.45 14.81 -8.19
CA ASN A 15 -3.83 15.11 -9.48
C ASN A 15 -3.74 13.89 -10.41
N CYS A 16 -4.36 12.75 -10.06
CA CYS A 16 -4.24 11.52 -10.83
C CYS A 16 -4.83 11.64 -12.24
N THR A 17 -5.96 12.32 -12.40
CA THR A 17 -6.58 12.56 -13.72
C THR A 17 -5.72 13.46 -14.61
N LYS A 18 -4.97 14.40 -14.01
CA LYS A 18 -4.07 15.29 -14.75
C LYS A 18 -2.75 14.61 -15.11
N PHE A 19 -2.28 13.68 -14.26
CA PHE A 19 -1.02 12.96 -14.44
C PHE A 19 -1.22 11.46 -14.17
N PRO A 20 -1.91 10.71 -15.06
CA PRO A 20 -2.32 9.33 -14.80
C PRO A 20 -1.12 8.38 -14.63
N ILE A 21 -0.11 8.50 -15.49
CA ILE A 21 1.09 7.67 -15.43
C ILE A 21 1.96 8.05 -14.21
N LEU A 22 2.19 9.34 -13.99
CA LEU A 22 3.08 9.80 -12.92
C LEU A 22 2.47 9.58 -11.54
N SER A 23 1.15 9.75 -11.39
CA SER A 23 0.46 9.47 -10.14
C SER A 23 0.52 7.99 -9.76
N ARG A 24 0.53 7.08 -10.73
CA ARG A 24 0.72 5.64 -10.49
C ARG A 24 2.14 5.33 -10.02
N ILE A 25 3.16 5.88 -10.69
CA ILE A 25 4.55 5.75 -10.26
C ILE A 25 4.74 6.35 -8.86
N ALA A 26 4.14 7.50 -8.59
CA ALA A 26 4.20 8.14 -7.29
C ALA A 26 3.54 7.29 -6.19
N LYS A 27 2.39 6.66 -6.47
CA LYS A 27 1.77 5.69 -5.55
C LYS A 27 2.71 4.53 -5.25
N ASP A 28 3.33 3.93 -6.26
CA ASP A 28 4.22 2.78 -6.09
C ASP A 28 5.50 3.16 -5.30
N VAL A 29 6.10 4.30 -5.63
CA VAL A 29 7.33 4.80 -4.98
C VAL A 29 7.06 5.24 -3.54
N LEU A 30 5.94 5.92 -3.28
CA LEU A 30 5.59 6.41 -1.94
C LEU A 30 5.05 5.29 -1.04
N ALA A 31 4.45 4.23 -1.60
CA ALA A 31 4.03 3.04 -0.85
C ALA A 31 5.23 2.15 -0.46
N MET A 32 6.33 2.22 -1.20
CA MET A 32 7.55 1.50 -0.87
C MET A 32 8.19 2.10 0.38
N GLN A 33 8.30 1.32 1.45
CA GLN A 33 9.03 1.75 2.64
C GLN A 33 10.51 1.97 2.28
N VAL A 34 10.97 3.22 2.40
CA VAL A 34 12.35 3.60 2.05
C VAL A 34 13.37 3.13 3.10
N SER A 35 12.91 2.64 4.26
CA SER A 35 13.81 2.24 5.37
C SER A 35 13.44 0.89 5.99
N SER A 36 14.45 0.18 6.50
CA SER A 36 14.32 -1.03 7.32
C SER A 36 13.62 -0.80 8.66
N VAL A 37 13.42 0.46 9.07
CA VAL A 37 12.92 0.83 10.40
C VAL A 37 11.54 0.22 10.68
N ALA A 38 10.69 0.11 9.67
CA ALA A 38 9.39 -0.55 9.81
C ALA A 38 9.54 -2.07 10.02
N SER A 39 10.50 -2.72 9.35
CA SER A 39 10.84 -4.13 9.58
C SER A 39 11.46 -4.34 10.97
N GLU A 40 12.32 -3.44 11.42
CA GLU A 40 12.93 -3.46 12.76
C GLU A 40 11.90 -3.22 13.86
N SER A 41 10.93 -2.33 13.64
CA SER A 41 9.80 -2.10 14.55
C SER A 41 8.86 -3.31 14.63
N ALA A 42 8.56 -3.95 13.48
CA ALA A 42 7.78 -5.19 13.44
C ALA A 42 8.50 -6.33 14.19
N PHE A 43 9.82 -6.47 14.00
CA PHE A 43 10.64 -7.47 14.69
C PHE A 43 10.79 -7.20 16.19
N SER A 44 10.98 -5.94 16.58
CA SER A 44 11.03 -5.51 17.98
C SER A 44 9.70 -5.79 18.71
N THR A 45 8.58 -5.54 18.03
CA THR A 45 7.25 -5.91 18.53
C THR A 45 7.09 -7.44 18.61
N GLY A 46 7.66 -8.18 17.65
CA GLY A 46 7.68 -9.63 17.63
C GLY A 46 8.39 -10.28 18.83
N GLY A 47 9.46 -9.67 19.34
CA GLY A 47 10.13 -10.11 20.57
C GLY A 47 9.24 -10.08 21.82
N ARG A 48 8.14 -9.30 21.82
CA ARG A 48 7.16 -9.22 22.92
C ARG A 48 5.99 -10.20 22.77
N ILE A 49 5.74 -10.70 21.56
CA ILE A 49 4.64 -11.62 21.23
C ILE A 49 5.04 -13.09 21.50
N ILE A 50 6.34 -13.39 21.51
CA ILE A 50 6.90 -14.68 21.93
C ILE A 50 6.87 -14.77 23.46
N SER A 51 5.67 -14.88 24.03
CA SER A 51 5.54 -15.31 25.42
C SER A 51 5.80 -16.83 25.54
N PRO A 52 6.33 -17.34 26.66
CA PRO A 52 6.68 -18.75 26.83
C PRO A 52 5.54 -19.76 26.57
N SER A 53 4.29 -19.30 26.50
CA SER A 53 3.10 -20.09 26.19
C SER A 53 2.94 -20.45 24.70
N ARG A 54 3.81 -19.94 23.82
CA ARG A 54 3.82 -20.22 22.36
C ARG A 54 5.04 -21.03 21.89
N SER A 55 5.74 -21.70 22.81
CA SER A 55 6.95 -22.50 22.54
C SER A 55 6.78 -23.65 21.53
N CYS A 56 5.54 -23.95 21.11
CA CYS A 56 5.22 -25.00 20.14
C CYS A 56 4.92 -24.48 18.72
N LEU A 57 5.01 -23.17 18.46
CA LEU A 57 4.79 -22.62 17.13
C LEU A 57 6.11 -22.51 16.36
N THR A 58 6.17 -23.16 15.20
CA THR A 58 7.27 -22.99 14.24
C THR A 58 7.38 -21.52 13.82
N HIS A 59 8.59 -21.05 13.53
CA HIS A 59 8.86 -19.69 13.02
C HIS A 59 7.92 -19.29 11.88
N PHE A 60 7.63 -20.24 10.97
CA PHE A 60 6.66 -20.08 9.89
C PHE A 60 5.25 -19.71 10.37
N MET A 61 4.73 -20.36 11.42
CA MET A 61 3.40 -20.06 11.95
C MET A 61 3.35 -18.66 12.59
N ILE A 62 4.44 -18.21 13.21
CA ILE A 62 4.53 -16.86 13.79
C ILE A 62 4.51 -15.81 12.68
N GLU A 63 5.27 -16.02 11.60
CA GLU A 63 5.29 -15.14 10.44
C GLU A 63 3.90 -15.04 9.79
N VAL A 64 3.23 -16.18 9.57
CA VAL A 64 1.87 -16.21 9.06
C VAL A 64 0.92 -15.45 9.99
N LEU A 65 0.99 -15.66 11.31
CA LEU A 65 0.15 -14.96 12.27
C LEU A 65 0.39 -13.44 12.25
N MET A 66 1.65 -12.98 12.22
CA MET A 66 1.96 -11.56 12.15
C MET A 66 1.51 -10.93 10.83
N CYS A 67 1.73 -11.60 9.70
CA CYS A 67 1.24 -11.16 8.40
C CYS A 67 -0.28 -11.06 8.41
N THR A 68 -0.99 -12.11 8.83
CA THR A 68 -2.46 -12.09 8.88
C THR A 68 -3.01 -11.01 9.82
N GLU A 69 -2.36 -10.76 10.96
CA GLU A 69 -2.78 -9.73 11.91
C GLU A 69 -2.55 -8.31 11.36
N GLN A 70 -1.40 -8.08 10.71
CA GLN A 70 -1.11 -6.80 10.05
C GLN A 70 -2.06 -6.54 8.88
N TRP A 71 -2.35 -7.57 8.07
CA TRP A 71 -3.27 -7.48 6.96
C TRP A 71 -4.69 -7.19 7.43
N LEU A 72 -5.16 -7.87 8.49
CA LEU A 72 -6.48 -7.62 9.05
C LEU A 72 -6.59 -6.20 9.64
N LYS A 73 -5.55 -5.69 10.31
CA LYS A 73 -5.51 -4.29 10.77
C LYS A 73 -5.54 -3.30 9.61
N GLN A 74 -4.83 -3.58 8.52
CA GLN A 74 -4.85 -2.76 7.32
C GLN A 74 -6.20 -2.83 6.62
N ASP A 75 -6.84 -3.99 6.55
CA ASP A 75 -8.16 -4.19 5.92
C ASP A 75 -9.27 -3.47 6.71
N ILE A 76 -9.24 -3.54 8.04
CA ILE A 76 -10.15 -2.78 8.92
C ILE A 76 -9.89 -1.27 8.79
N SER A 77 -8.62 -0.86 8.63
CA SER A 77 -8.28 0.54 8.37
C SER A 77 -8.56 0.96 6.91
N CYS A 78 -8.72 0.00 6.00
CA CYS A 78 -9.08 0.16 4.61
C CYS A 78 -10.52 -0.31 4.35
N GLU A 79 -11.46 -0.03 5.27
CA GLU A 79 -12.79 0.42 4.85
C GLU A 79 -12.62 1.71 4.01
N SER A 80 -12.07 1.51 2.83
CA SER A 80 -11.49 2.46 1.91
C SER A 80 -12.32 2.31 0.66
N ARG A 81 -13.22 3.28 0.49
CA ARG A 81 -13.95 3.61 -0.75
C ARG A 81 -14.23 2.40 -1.64
N VAL A 82 -15.45 1.88 -1.53
CA VAL A 82 -16.07 1.14 -2.62
C VAL A 82 -15.98 2.02 -3.87
N LEU A 83 -15.10 1.67 -4.81
CA LEU A 83 -14.99 2.36 -6.09
C LEU A 83 -16.30 2.12 -6.84
N THR A 84 -16.89 3.18 -7.34
CA THR A 84 -18.10 3.06 -8.16
C THR A 84 -17.77 2.38 -9.48
N ASN A 85 -18.75 1.70 -10.08
CA ASN A 85 -18.58 1.06 -11.39
C ASN A 85 -18.05 2.04 -12.45
N ALA A 86 -18.40 3.34 -12.34
CA ALA A 86 -17.90 4.39 -13.24
C ALA A 86 -16.39 4.64 -13.07
N GLU A 87 -15.90 4.75 -11.84
CA GLU A 87 -14.46 4.91 -11.54
C GLU A 87 -13.63 3.70 -12.03
N ILE A 88 -14.21 2.49 -11.95
CA ILE A 88 -13.57 1.26 -12.45
C ILE A 88 -13.49 1.26 -13.98
N ILE A 89 -14.56 1.68 -14.67
CA ILE A 89 -14.59 1.75 -16.13
C ILE A 89 -13.57 2.78 -16.64
N GLU A 90 -13.50 3.96 -16.01
CA GLU A 90 -12.56 5.02 -16.38
C GLU A 90 -11.10 4.52 -16.26
N ASP A 91 -10.74 3.84 -15.17
CA ASP A 91 -9.39 3.29 -15.00
C ASP A 91 -9.06 2.23 -16.06
N ILE A 92 -10.01 1.34 -16.39
CA ILE A 92 -9.83 0.32 -17.44
C ILE A 92 -9.60 0.97 -18.81
N GLU A 93 -10.38 1.99 -19.16
CA GLU A 93 -10.23 2.71 -20.43
C GLU A 93 -8.87 3.42 -20.53
N GLU A 94 -8.39 4.01 -19.43
CA GLU A 94 -7.05 4.60 -19.37
C GLU A 94 -5.95 3.54 -19.55
N GLN A 95 -6.07 2.37 -18.91
CA GLN A 95 -5.12 1.26 -19.09
C GLN A 95 -5.07 0.81 -20.56
N GLU A 96 -6.24 0.69 -21.20
CA GLU A 96 -6.29 0.31 -22.62
C GLU A 96 -5.64 1.35 -23.52
N LYS A 97 -5.87 2.64 -23.25
CA LYS A 97 -5.28 3.73 -24.03
C LYS A 97 -3.76 3.74 -23.91
N ILE A 98 -3.23 3.50 -22.70
CA ILE A 98 -1.78 3.37 -22.46
C ILE A 98 -1.23 2.16 -23.23
N LYS A 99 -1.90 1.02 -23.15
CA LYS A 99 -1.48 -0.21 -23.83
C LYS A 99 -1.49 -0.07 -25.36
N ARG A 100 -2.51 0.59 -25.93
CA ARG A 100 -2.58 0.90 -27.37
C ARG A 100 -1.48 1.88 -27.77
N GLY A 101 -1.20 2.90 -26.96
CA GLY A 101 -0.10 3.84 -27.19
C GLY A 101 1.26 3.15 -27.21
N MET A 102 1.53 2.26 -26.25
CA MET A 102 2.76 1.44 -26.23
C MET A 102 2.88 0.54 -27.46
N SER A 103 1.78 -0.06 -27.90
CA SER A 103 1.74 -0.90 -29.11
C SER A 103 1.87 -0.13 -30.43
N SER A 104 1.70 1.20 -30.41
CA SER A 104 1.86 2.07 -31.59
C SER A 104 3.27 2.63 -31.75
N ILE A 105 4.11 2.48 -30.72
CA ILE A 105 5.50 2.94 -30.67
C ILE A 105 6.48 1.79 -30.99
N LEU A 106 5.99 0.54 -30.96
CA LEU A 106 6.65 -0.66 -31.49
C LEU A 106 6.19 -0.92 -32.93
#